data_AF-A0A9D4LC74-F1
#
_entry.id   AF-A0A9D4LC74-F1
#
_cell.length_a   1.000
_cell.length_b   1.000
_cell.length_c   1.000
_cell.angle_alpha   90.00
_cell.angle_beta   90.00
_cell.angle_gamma   90.00
#
_symmetry.space_group_name_H-M   'P 1'
#
loop_
_entity.id
_entity.type
_entity.pdbx_description
1 polymer ?
#
loop_
_entity_poly.entity_id
_entity_poly.type
_entity_poly.pdbx_seq_one_letter_code
_entity_poly.pdbx_strand_id
1 'polypeptide(L)'
;MIVADRLTQLEKERNELRDDVAYLKSQSMRNNLVFTNIPEDNSTGSEPPEVTERKLRNHLEEKLKIAKETADAMSFERVHRSPSHPVHG
;
A
#
# COMPACT_ATOMS: atom_id res chain seq x y z
N MET A 1 10.32 -22.59 39.95
CA MET A 1 9.22 -21.81 39.34
C MET A 1 9.68 -20.67 38.43
N ILE A 2 10.98 -20.35 38.34
CA ILE A 2 11.50 -19.20 37.56
C ILE A 2 11.27 -19.33 36.03
N VAL A 3 11.29 -20.55 35.51
CA VAL A 3 11.14 -20.79 34.06
C VAL A 3 9.70 -20.55 33.59
N ALA A 4 8.71 -20.92 34.40
CA ALA A 4 7.30 -20.69 34.09
C ALA A 4 6.97 -19.20 34.08
N ASP A 5 7.45 -18.46 35.10
CA ASP A 5 7.23 -17.01 35.19
C ASP A 5 7.89 -16.27 34.02
N ARG A 6 9.10 -16.68 33.62
CA ARG A 6 9.79 -16.14 32.43
C ARG A 6 9.05 -16.46 31.14
N LEU A 7 8.48 -17.66 31.01
CA LEU A 7 7.71 -18.04 29.83
C LEU A 7 6.45 -17.18 29.71
N THR A 8 5.70 -17.00 30.80
CA THR A 8 4.52 -16.14 30.83
C THR A 8 4.87 -14.69 30.49
N GLN A 9 6.01 -14.19 30.97
CA GLN A 9 6.48 -12.86 30.62
C GLN A 9 6.80 -12.72 29.13
N LEU A 10 7.50 -13.70 28.54
CA LEU A 10 7.79 -13.71 27.11
C LEU A 10 6.53 -13.81 26.25
N GLU A 11 5.53 -14.57 26.67
CA GLU A 11 4.24 -14.66 25.97
C GLU A 11 3.49 -13.33 25.97
N LYS A 12 3.55 -12.61 27.09
CA LYS A 12 2.98 -11.27 27.21
C LYS A 12 3.68 -10.27 26.29
N GLU A 13 5.02 -10.19 26.36
CA GLU A 13 5.81 -9.30 25.50
C GLU A 13 5.60 -9.61 24.02
N ARG A 14 5.50 -10.90 23.64
CA ARG A 14 5.20 -11.32 22.28
C ARG A 14 3.82 -10.84 21.82
N ASN A 15 2.83 -10.85 22.69
CA ASN A 15 1.48 -10.38 22.35
C ASN A 15 1.48 -8.86 22.17
N GLU A 16 2.11 -8.13 23.08
CA GLU A 16 2.27 -6.67 22.97
C GLU A 16 2.98 -6.28 21.66
N LEU A 17 4.08 -6.95 21.32
CA LEU A 17 4.79 -6.72 20.06
C LEU A 17 3.92 -7.01 18.82
N ARG A 18 3.07 -8.04 18.87
CA ARG A 18 2.15 -8.35 17.77
C ARG A 18 1.12 -7.23 17.58
N ASP A 19 0.58 -6.72 18.68
CA ASP A 19 -0.39 -5.64 18.66
C ASP A 19 0.25 -4.35 18.15
N ASP A 20 1.47 -4.03 18.58
CA ASP A 20 2.24 -2.88 18.08
C ASP A 20 2.50 -2.98 16.57
N VAL A 21 2.92 -4.15 16.09
CA VAL A 21 3.13 -4.38 14.65
C VAL A 21 1.83 -4.23 13.88
N ALA A 22 0.72 -4.78 14.38
CA ALA A 22 -0.59 -4.63 13.75
C ALA A 22 -1.02 -3.16 13.71
N TYR A 23 -0.83 -2.43 14.81
CA TYR A 23 -1.12 -1.01 14.91
C TYR A 23 -0.28 -0.19 13.92
N LEU A 24 1.04 -0.39 13.88
CA LEU A 24 1.94 0.31 12.95
C LEU A 24 1.58 0.03 11.48
N LYS A 25 1.26 -1.23 11.13
CA LYS A 25 0.77 -1.58 9.80
C LYS A 25 -0.54 -0.86 9.47
N SER A 26 -1.48 -0.81 10.42
CA SER A 26 -2.74 -0.09 10.24
C SER A 26 -2.53 1.41 10.01
N GLN A 27 -1.54 2.02 10.68
CA GLN A 27 -1.20 3.43 10.48
C GLN A 27 -0.55 3.65 9.11
N SER A 28 0.41 2.79 8.73
CA SER A 28 1.12 2.89 7.45
C SER A 28 0.20 2.74 6.24
N MET A 29 -0.85 1.93 6.35
CA MET A 29 -1.82 1.73 5.26
C MET A 29 -2.98 2.73 5.26
N ARG A 30 -3.14 3.53 6.31
CA ARG A 30 -4.32 4.39 6.50
C ARG A 30 -4.50 5.42 5.39
N ASN A 31 -3.40 5.90 4.81
CA ASN A 31 -3.42 6.91 3.76
C ASN A 31 -3.34 6.30 2.35
N ASN A 32 -3.29 4.98 2.24
CA ASN A 32 -3.22 4.33 0.94
C ASN A 32 -4.61 4.31 0.31
N LEU A 33 -4.70 4.84 -0.90
CA LEU A 33 -5.90 4.75 -1.73
C LEU A 33 -5.73 3.62 -2.74
N VAL A 34 -6.81 2.87 -2.95
CA VAL A 34 -6.84 1.80 -3.95
C VAL A 34 -7.71 2.24 -5.12
N PHE A 35 -7.13 2.24 -6.30
CA PHE A 35 -7.82 2.51 -7.56
C PHE A 35 -7.90 1.23 -8.36
N THR A 36 -9.08 0.93 -8.91
CA THR A 36 -9.31 -0.26 -9.71
C THR A 36 -9.70 0.11 -11.14
N ASN A 37 -9.60 -0.85 -12.06
CA ASN A 37 -9.97 -0.68 -13.48
C ASN A 37 -9.17 0.39 -14.23
N ILE A 38 -7.93 0.66 -13.83
CA ILE A 38 -6.98 1.46 -14.61
C ILE A 38 -6.20 0.50 -15.54
N PRO A 39 -6.29 0.62 -16.88
CA PRO A 39 -5.61 -0.29 -17.80
C PRO A 39 -4.10 -0.35 -17.57
N GLU A 40 -3.54 -1.56 -17.63
CA GLU A 40 -2.10 -1.81 -17.50
C GLU A 40 -1.42 -1.84 -18.88
N ASP A 41 -0.17 -1.40 -18.93
CA ASP A 41 0.72 -1.57 -20.08
C ASP A 41 1.75 -2.64 -19.72
N ASN A 42 1.41 -3.89 -20.05
CA ASN A 42 2.20 -5.06 -19.70
C ASN A 42 3.19 -5.45 -20.81
N SER A 43 3.49 -4.53 -21.74
CA SER A 43 4.42 -4.78 -22.85
C SER A 43 5.83 -5.19 -22.42
N THR A 44 6.25 -4.84 -21.19
CA THR A 44 7.57 -5.15 -20.61
C THR A 44 7.52 -6.03 -19.36
N GLY A 45 6.39 -6.69 -19.08
CA GLY A 45 6.22 -7.59 -17.92
C GLY A 45 5.94 -6.90 -16.57
N SER A 46 6.33 -5.63 -16.41
CA SER A 46 5.88 -4.77 -15.31
C SER A 46 5.83 -3.31 -15.77
N GLU A 47 4.72 -2.64 -15.48
CA GLU A 47 4.53 -1.22 -15.78
C GLU A 47 5.41 -0.36 -14.85
N PRO A 48 6.26 0.55 -15.39
CA PRO A 48 7.08 1.43 -14.55
C PRO A 48 6.23 2.32 -13.63
N PRO A 49 6.74 2.71 -12.44
CA PRO A 49 6.02 3.58 -11.51
C PRO A 49 5.57 4.90 -12.14
N GLU A 50 6.38 5.51 -13.00
CA GLU A 50 6.07 6.80 -13.64
C GLU A 50 4.91 6.68 -14.64
N VAL A 51 4.80 5.53 -15.31
CA VAL A 51 3.69 5.23 -16.21
C VAL A 51 2.42 4.98 -15.40
N THR A 52 2.54 4.25 -14.28
CA THR A 52 1.42 3.98 -13.37
C THR A 52 0.86 5.27 -12.79
N GLU A 53 1.72 6.16 -12.31
CA GLU A 53 1.31 7.45 -11.76
C GLU A 53 0.64 8.33 -12.82
N ARG A 54 1.21 8.41 -14.04
CA ARG A 54 0.58 9.17 -15.14
C ARG A 54 -0.82 8.66 -15.45
N LYS A 55 -1.01 7.34 -15.51
CA LYS A 55 -2.33 6.74 -15.71
C LYS A 55 -3.29 7.01 -14.57
N LEU A 56 -2.80 7.04 -13.32
CA LEU A 56 -3.59 7.45 -12.17
C LEU A 56 -4.04 8.90 -12.31
N ARG A 57 -3.14 9.86 -12.62
CA ARG A 57 -3.51 11.27 -12.79
C ARG A 57 -4.55 11.46 -13.90
N ASN A 58 -4.37 10.80 -15.04
CA ASN A 58 -5.38 10.81 -16.11
C ASN A 58 -6.72 10.24 -15.65
N HIS A 59 -6.71 9.17 -14.84
CA HIS A 59 -7.94 8.60 -14.28
C HIS A 59 -8.65 9.58 -13.33
N LEU A 60 -7.90 10.29 -12.48
CA LEU A 60 -8.45 11.34 -11.60
C LEU A 60 -9.15 12.43 -12.43
N GLU A 61 -8.54 12.88 -13.53
CA GLU A 61 -9.11 13.89 -14.41
C GLU A 61 -10.35 13.35 -15.16
N GLU A 62 -10.19 12.24 -15.89
CA GLU A 62 -11.20 11.79 -16.83
C GLU A 62 -12.40 11.14 -16.16
N LYS A 63 -12.17 10.35 -15.10
CA LYS A 63 -13.20 9.53 -14.44
C LYS A 63 -13.73 10.18 -13.19
N LEU A 64 -12.87 10.82 -12.39
CA LEU A 64 -13.29 11.48 -11.15
C LEU A 64 -13.57 12.97 -11.32
N LYS A 65 -13.33 13.54 -12.51
CA LYS A 65 -13.58 14.94 -12.84
C LYS A 65 -12.83 15.92 -11.93
N ILE A 66 -11.67 15.50 -11.43
CA ILE A 66 -10.76 16.37 -10.72
C ILE A 66 -10.10 17.29 -11.75
N ALA A 67 -10.08 18.60 -11.49
CA ALA A 67 -9.42 19.56 -12.38
C ALA A 67 -7.94 19.18 -12.55
N LYS A 68 -7.43 19.29 -13.79
CA LYS A 68 -6.08 18.87 -14.13
C LYS A 68 -5.03 19.54 -13.25
N GLU A 69 -5.17 20.82 -12.98
CA GLU A 69 -4.25 21.58 -12.12
C GLU A 69 -4.22 21.01 -10.71
N THR A 70 -5.37 20.60 -10.18
CA THR A 70 -5.49 19.95 -8.88
C THR A 70 -4.86 18.56 -8.91
N ALA A 71 -5.14 17.76 -9.94
CA ALA A 71 -4.56 16.43 -10.11
C ALA A 71 -3.04 16.48 -10.23
N ASP A 72 -2.48 17.45 -10.95
CA ASP A 72 -1.04 17.66 -11.14
C ASP A 72 -0.36 18.16 -9.85
N ALA A 73 -1.05 18.98 -9.04
CA ALA A 73 -0.54 19.47 -7.77
C ALA A 73 -0.53 18.40 -6.65
N MET A 74 -1.18 17.24 -6.83
CA MET A 74 -1.15 16.16 -5.84
C MET A 74 0.25 15.56 -5.71
N SER A 75 0.70 15.41 -4.47
CA SER A 75 1.94 14.72 -4.12
C SER A 75 1.64 13.27 -3.75
N PHE A 76 2.28 12.33 -4.43
CA PHE A 76 2.21 10.90 -4.12
C PHE A 76 3.57 10.43 -3.63
N GLU A 77 3.62 9.79 -2.45
CA GLU A 77 4.87 9.20 -1.95
C GLU A 77 5.27 7.98 -2.80
N ARG A 78 4.29 7.16 -3.17
CA ARG A 78 4.49 5.98 -4.02
C ARG A 78 3.21 5.60 -4.76
N VAL A 79 3.33 5.32 -6.05
CA VAL A 79 2.26 4.74 -6.87
C VAL A 79 2.77 3.46 -7.53
N HIS A 80 2.01 2.37 -7.43
CA HIS A 80 2.39 1.07 -7.98
C HIS A 80 1.16 0.20 -8.24
N ARG A 81 1.33 -0.82 -9.10
CA ARG A 81 0.33 -1.86 -9.31
C ARG A 81 0.34 -2.88 -8.17
N SER A 82 -0.84 -3.42 -7.86
CA SER A 82 -1.02 -4.45 -6.84
C SER A 82 -1.70 -5.67 -7.45
N PRO A 83 -1.18 -6.90 -7.26
CA PRO A 83 -0.01 -7.23 -6.44
C PRO A 83 1.31 -6.88 -7.14
N SER A 84 2.32 -6.50 -6.35
CA SER A 84 3.67 -6.16 -6.84
C SER A 84 4.47 -7.38 -7.31
N HIS A 85 3.94 -8.59 -7.10
CA HIS A 85 4.51 -9.87 -7.52
C HIS A 85 3.46 -10.65 -8.31
N PRO A 86 3.86 -11.47 -9.30
CA PRO A 86 2.95 -12.40 -9.94
C PRO A 86 2.35 -13.30 -8.87
N VAL A 87 1.03 -13.42 -8.85
CA VAL A 87 0.38 -14.50 -8.13
C VAL A 87 0.74 -15.76 -8.92
N HIS A 88 1.76 -16.49 -8.48
CA HIS A 88 1.98 -17.85 -8.97
C HIS A 88 0.78 -18.68 -8.50
N GLY A 89 -0.19 -18.84 -9.40
CA GLY A 89 -1.24 -19.85 -9.31
C GLY A 89 -0.72 -21.21 -9.76
#